data_AF-A0A329R1S2-F1
#
_entry.id   AF-A0A329R1S2-F1
#
_cell.length_a   1.000
_cell.length_b   1.000
_cell.length_c   1.000
_cell.angle_alpha   90.00
_cell.angle_beta   90.00
_cell.angle_gamma   90.00
#
_symmetry.space_group_name_H-M   'P 1'
#
loop_
_entity.id
_entity.type
_entity.pdbx_description
1 polymer ?
#
loop_
_entity_poly.entity_id
_entity_poly.type
_entity_poly.pdbx_seq_one_letter_code
_entity_poly.pdbx_strand_id
1 'polypeptide(L)'
;MLLVQYPMKSMAGNKRDLWLKDKASETLTSELGWKGLGFVDGHDMGKTANPVAQYALNIYCFVVDEKLGIQTIKRVLRETRLDHTRIKIASRKLNSDGEYVLRHSAKKDLEFYV
;
A
#
# COMPACT_ATOMS: atom_id res chain seq x y z
N MET A 1 -8.18 4.07 7.34
CA MET A 1 -6.81 4.22 6.79
C MET A 1 -6.47 2.98 6.01
N LEU A 2 -5.97 3.13 4.78
CA LEU A 2 -5.51 2.03 3.94
C LEU A 2 -3.99 1.98 3.95
N LEU A 3 -3.44 0.79 3.77
CA LEU A 3 -2.02 0.53 3.60
C LEU A 3 -1.85 -0.28 2.33
N VAL A 4 -1.03 0.22 1.41
CA VAL A 4 -0.63 -0.49 0.18
C VAL A 4 0.80 -0.98 0.38
N GLN A 5 0.98 -2.29 0.40
CA GLN A 5 2.26 -2.93 0.65
C GLN A 5 2.85 -3.50 -0.62
N TYR A 6 4.12 -3.18 -0.88
CA TYR A 6 4.94 -3.77 -1.93
C TYR A 6 6.07 -4.60 -1.33
N PRO A 7 6.32 -5.82 -1.82
CA PRO A 7 7.46 -6.61 -1.37
C PRO A 7 8.78 -6.05 -1.92
N MET A 8 9.77 -5.91 -1.04
CA MET A 8 11.13 -5.45 -1.38
C MET A 8 12.16 -6.56 -1.21
N LYS A 9 13.35 -6.36 -1.79
CA LYS A 9 14.47 -7.31 -1.69
C LYS A 9 15.39 -7.04 -0.50
N SER A 10 15.38 -5.83 0.05
CA SER A 10 16.27 -5.38 1.11
C SER A 10 15.57 -4.35 1.99
N MET A 11 16.11 -4.10 3.18
CA MET A 11 15.53 -3.17 4.16
C MET A 11 15.40 -1.74 3.63
N ALA A 12 16.40 -1.24 2.91
CA ALA A 12 16.39 0.10 2.30
C ALA A 12 15.79 0.10 0.88
N GLY A 13 15.37 -1.05 0.36
CA GLY A 13 15.03 -1.24 -1.05
C GLY A 13 16.22 -1.01 -1.99
N ASN A 14 15.93 -1.04 -3.29
CA ASN A 14 16.86 -0.67 -4.37
C ASN A 14 16.35 0.55 -5.14
N LYS A 15 17.09 1.00 -6.17
CA LYS A 15 16.70 2.14 -7.01
C LYS A 15 15.30 2.03 -7.62
N ARG A 16 14.87 0.82 -8.03
CA ARG A 16 13.52 0.57 -8.54
C ARG A 16 12.48 0.69 -7.44
N ASP A 17 12.76 0.20 -6.23
CA ASP A 17 11.83 0.30 -5.09
C ASP A 17 11.63 1.77 -4.68
N LEU A 18 12.70 2.57 -4.68
CA LEU A 18 12.64 4.01 -4.43
C LEU A 18 11.84 4.75 -5.53
N TRP A 19 12.09 4.43 -6.80
CA TRP A 19 11.31 4.98 -7.91
C TRP A 19 9.82 4.60 -7.81
N LEU A 20 9.53 3.34 -7.45
CA LEU A 20 8.17 2.84 -7.29
C LEU A 20 7.45 3.56 -6.14
N LYS A 21 8.13 3.76 -5.01
CA LYS A 21 7.64 4.53 -3.86
C LYS A 21 7.20 5.93 -4.28
N ASP A 22 8.07 6.67 -4.95
CA ASP A 22 7.77 8.05 -5.37
C ASP A 22 6.61 8.06 -6.37
N LYS A 23 6.68 7.20 -7.41
CA LYS A 23 5.66 7.20 -8.46
C LYS A 23 4.31 6.70 -7.99
N ALA A 24 4.26 5.68 -7.14
CA ALA A 24 3.02 5.19 -6.55
C ALA A 24 2.42 6.23 -5.60
N SER A 25 3.23 6.88 -4.76
CA SER A 25 2.72 7.90 -3.83
C SER A 25 2.09 9.09 -4.57
N GLU A 26 2.75 9.58 -5.62
CA GLU A 26 2.24 10.65 -6.49
C GLU A 26 0.92 10.24 -7.17
N THR A 27 0.93 9.06 -7.79
CA THR A 27 -0.22 8.51 -8.52
C THR A 27 -1.44 8.32 -7.61
N LEU A 28 -1.23 7.73 -6.42
CA LEU A 28 -2.28 7.48 -5.45
C LEU A 28 -2.85 8.78 -4.88
N THR A 29 -1.99 9.75 -4.55
CA THR A 29 -2.41 11.07 -4.05
C THR A 29 -3.27 11.78 -5.08
N SER A 30 -2.83 11.80 -6.35
CA SER A 30 -3.56 12.44 -7.44
C SER A 30 -4.94 11.83 -7.65
N GLU A 31 -5.03 10.50 -7.80
CA GLU A 31 -6.31 9.84 -8.09
C GLU A 31 -7.28 9.87 -6.91
N LEU A 32 -6.80 9.65 -5.68
CA LEU A 32 -7.65 9.74 -4.50
C LEU A 32 -8.15 11.17 -4.28
N GLY A 33 -7.30 12.17 -4.50
CA GLY A 33 -7.64 13.58 -4.38
C GLY A 33 -8.65 14.02 -5.43
N TRP A 34 -8.43 13.66 -6.70
CA TRP A 34 -9.34 13.96 -7.81
C TRP A 34 -10.75 13.41 -7.60
N LYS A 35 -10.86 12.23 -6.96
CA LYS A 35 -12.14 11.61 -6.63
C LYS A 35 -12.77 12.09 -5.32
N GLY A 36 -12.09 12.98 -4.57
CA GLY A 36 -12.53 13.40 -3.23
C GLY A 36 -12.53 12.26 -2.22
N LEU A 37 -11.71 11.21 -2.43
CA LEU A 37 -11.67 10.01 -1.59
C LEU A 37 -10.58 10.06 -0.52
N GLY A 38 -9.50 10.84 -0.72
CA GLY A 38 -8.41 10.92 0.24
C GLY A 38 -7.06 11.30 -0.38
N PHE A 39 -5.97 10.95 0.30
CA PHE A 39 -4.59 11.27 -0.08
C PHE A 39 -3.58 10.31 0.58
N VAL A 40 -2.32 10.35 0.13
CA VAL A 40 -1.23 9.60 0.78
C VAL A 40 -0.72 10.36 2.00
N ASP A 41 -0.69 9.69 3.15
CA ASP A 41 -0.32 10.23 4.46
C ASP A 41 1.15 9.91 4.84
N GLY A 42 1.83 9.11 4.02
CA GLY A 42 3.25 8.80 4.21
C GLY A 42 3.64 7.43 3.67
N HIS A 43 4.88 7.06 3.90
CA HIS A 43 5.41 5.76 3.56
C HIS A 43 6.51 5.33 4.53
N ASP A 44 6.73 4.03 4.63
CA ASP A 44 7.91 3.45 5.25
C ASP A 44 8.51 2.34 4.39
N MET A 45 9.77 2.03 4.65
CA MET A 45 10.50 0.95 4.03
C MET A 45 11.25 0.22 5.14
N GLY A 46 11.05 -1.09 5.26
CA GLY A 46 11.64 -1.81 6.37
C GLY A 46 11.42 -3.31 6.35
N LYS A 47 11.83 -3.93 7.45
CA LYS A 47 11.57 -5.35 7.72
C LYS A 47 10.16 -5.49 8.32
N THR A 48 9.37 -6.39 7.79
CA THR A 48 8.04 -6.71 8.34
C THR A 48 8.17 -7.52 9.63
N ALA A 49 7.12 -7.56 10.45
CA ALA A 49 7.03 -8.43 11.62
C ALA A 49 7.00 -9.95 11.34
N ASN A 50 7.10 -10.38 10.06
CA ASN A 50 7.10 -11.79 9.68
C ASN A 50 8.25 -12.56 10.39
N PRO A 51 8.00 -13.78 10.93
CA PRO A 51 9.03 -14.66 11.47
C PRO A 51 10.20 -14.92 10.50
N VAL A 52 9.89 -15.00 9.21
CA VAL A 52 10.86 -15.06 8.12
C VAL A 52 11.18 -13.64 7.66
N ALA A 53 12.47 -13.32 7.53
CA ALA A 53 12.89 -11.99 7.11
C ALA A 53 12.30 -11.61 5.74
N GLN A 54 11.35 -10.68 5.77
CA GLN A 54 10.73 -10.07 4.61
C GLN A 54 10.83 -8.55 4.73
N TYR A 55 10.96 -7.89 3.60
CA TYR A 55 11.06 -6.43 3.53
C TYR A 55 9.90 -5.89 2.71
N ALA A 56 9.35 -4.77 3.14
CA ALA A 56 8.20 -4.16 2.52
C ALA A 56 8.33 -2.63 2.45
N LEU A 57 7.77 -2.09 1.38
CA LEU A 57 7.41 -0.68 1.26
C LEU A 57 5.93 -0.59 1.63
N ASN A 58 5.57 0.12 2.69
CA ASN A 58 4.18 0.44 2.99
C ASN A 58 3.89 1.88 2.60
N ILE A 59 2.81 2.09 1.84
CA ILE A 59 2.28 3.42 1.52
C ILE A 59 0.96 3.59 2.25
N TYR A 60 0.90 4.59 3.10
CA TYR A 60 -0.24 4.89 3.95
C TYR A 60 -1.18 5.87 3.26
N CYS A 61 -2.46 5.53 3.17
CA CYS A 61 -3.47 6.38 2.55
C CYS A 61 -4.57 6.71 3.56
N PHE A 62 -4.80 8.00 3.80
CA PHE A 62 -6.03 8.47 4.40
C PHE A 62 -7.14 8.35 3.36
N VAL A 63 -8.25 7.69 3.71
CA VAL A 63 -9.38 7.51 2.81
C VAL A 63 -10.68 7.59 3.59
N VAL A 64 -11.66 8.32 3.06
CA VAL A 64 -12.99 8.53 3.68
C VAL A 64 -13.94 7.34 3.50
N ASP A 65 -13.83 6.62 2.37
CA ASP A 65 -14.56 5.38 2.10
C ASP A 65 -13.60 4.23 1.79
N GLU A 66 -13.53 3.24 2.69
CA GLU A 66 -12.63 2.09 2.58
C GLU A 66 -12.85 1.30 1.28
N LYS A 67 -14.10 1.02 0.91
CA LYS A 67 -14.42 0.16 -0.23
C LYS A 67 -14.09 0.85 -1.54
N LEU A 68 -14.50 2.11 -1.70
CA LEU A 68 -14.19 2.92 -2.88
C LEU A 68 -12.70 3.22 -2.98
N GLY A 69 -12.02 3.42 -1.85
CA GLY A 69 -10.57 3.57 -1.78
C GLY A 69 -9.85 2.36 -2.34
N ILE A 70 -10.15 1.16 -1.84
CA ILE A 70 -9.53 -0.09 -2.31
C ILE A 70 -9.77 -0.29 -3.81
N GLN A 71 -10.99 -0.04 -4.29
CA GLN A 71 -11.31 -0.16 -5.72
C GLN A 71 -10.50 0.83 -6.57
N THR A 72 -10.41 2.08 -6.14
CA THR A 72 -9.65 3.15 -6.81
C THR A 72 -8.16 2.81 -6.86
N ILE A 73 -7.57 2.44 -5.72
CA ILE A 73 -6.15 2.04 -5.60
C ILE A 73 -5.85 0.89 -6.56
N LYS A 74 -6.63 -0.18 -6.53
CA LYS A 74 -6.42 -1.33 -7.41
C LYS A 74 -6.50 -0.96 -8.88
N ARG A 75 -7.47 -0.11 -9.24
CA ARG A 75 -7.67 0.34 -10.60
C ARG A 75 -6.47 1.16 -11.08
N VAL A 76 -6.09 2.21 -10.35
CA VAL A 76 -5.02 3.10 -10.80
C VAL A 76 -3.68 2.38 -10.90
N LEU A 77 -3.30 1.57 -9.90
CA LEU A 77 -2.03 0.85 -9.92
C LEU A 77 -1.94 -0.14 -11.08
N ARG A 78 -3.08 -0.68 -11.52
CA ARG A 78 -3.17 -1.54 -12.70
C ARG A 78 -3.01 -0.72 -13.98
N GLU A 79 -3.72 0.40 -14.11
CA GLU A 79 -3.68 1.28 -15.29
C GLU A 79 -2.29 1.88 -15.50
N THR A 80 -1.60 2.27 -14.42
CA THR A 80 -0.25 2.85 -14.45
C THR A 80 0.88 1.82 -14.38
N ARG A 81 0.53 0.51 -14.31
CA ARG A 81 1.48 -0.62 -14.25
C ARG A 81 2.49 -0.54 -13.09
N LEU A 82 2.06 -0.01 -11.94
CA LEU A 82 2.89 0.13 -10.73
C LEU A 82 2.81 -1.13 -9.86
N ASP A 83 3.38 -2.23 -10.36
CA ASP A 83 3.56 -3.52 -9.68
C ASP A 83 2.29 -4.08 -8.99
N HIS A 84 1.11 -3.77 -9.53
CA HIS A 84 -0.21 -4.17 -9.02
C HIS A 84 -0.42 -5.69 -8.87
N THR A 85 0.41 -6.52 -9.50
CA THR A 85 0.34 -7.99 -9.39
C THR A 85 1.02 -8.53 -8.13
N ARG A 86 1.65 -7.67 -7.33
CA ARG A 86 2.41 -8.06 -6.13
C ARG A 86 1.96 -7.36 -4.85
N ILE A 87 0.97 -6.47 -4.94
CA ILE A 87 0.55 -5.67 -3.79
C ILE A 87 -0.30 -6.47 -2.81
N LYS A 88 -0.25 -6.05 -1.55
CA LYS A 88 -1.28 -6.31 -0.54
C LYS A 88 -1.91 -4.99 -0.14
N ILE A 89 -3.21 -4.99 0.15
CA ILE A 89 -3.92 -3.83 0.69
C ILE A 89 -4.57 -4.24 1.99
N ALA A 90 -4.27 -3.52 3.05
CA ALA A 90 -4.87 -3.70 4.36
C ALA A 90 -5.58 -2.42 4.80
N SER A 91 -6.51 -2.57 5.73
CA SER A 91 -7.28 -1.46 6.29
C SER A 91 -7.23 -1.50 7.80
N ARG A 92 -7.20 -0.33 8.42
CA ARG A 92 -7.52 -0.13 9.83
C ARG A 92 -8.50 1.03 10.00
N LYS A 93 -9.23 1.03 11.12
CA LYS A 93 -10.09 2.15 11.50
C LYS A 93 -9.25 3.42 11.63
N LEU A 94 -9.83 4.55 11.21
CA LEU A 94 -9.23 5.87 11.44
C LEU A 94 -9.13 6.13 12.94
N ASN A 95 -8.00 6.70 13.40
CA ASN A 95 -7.73 7.02 14.81
C ASN A 95 -7.80 5.83 15.77
N SER A 96 -7.42 4.64 15.28
CA SER A 96 -7.38 3.41 16.07
C SER A 96 -5.95 2.87 16.07
N ASP A 97 -5.45 2.51 17.25
CA ASP A 97 -4.18 1.78 17.42
C ASP A 97 -4.29 0.30 17.05
N GLY A 98 -5.48 -0.14 16.64
CA GLY A 98 -5.73 -1.49 16.15
C GLY A 98 -4.92 -1.87 14.91
N GLU A 99 -4.75 -3.17 14.75
CA GLU A 99 -3.96 -3.78 13.69
C GLU A 99 -4.59 -3.60 12.30
N TYR A 100 -3.73 -3.65 11.28
CA TYR A 100 -4.15 -3.68 9.89
C TYR A 100 -4.73 -5.04 9.51
N VAL A 101 -5.95 -5.04 9.00
CA VAL A 101 -6.61 -6.25 8.50
C VAL A 101 -6.44 -6.32 6.99
N LEU A 102 -5.91 -7.43 6.48
CA LEU A 102 -5.76 -7.67 5.05
C LEU A 102 -7.14 -7.64 4.36
N ARG A 103 -7.25 -6.83 3.30
CA ARG A 103 -8.46 -6.72 2.47
C ARG A 103 -8.26 -7.24 1.05
N HIS A 104 -7.04 -7.17 0.55
CA HIS A 104 -6.70 -7.64 -0.78
C HIS A 104 -5.26 -8.13 -0.83
N SER A 105 -5.04 -9.24 -1.51
CA SER A 105 -3.71 -9.72 -1.90
C SER A 105 -3.75 -10.04 -3.38
N ALA A 106 -2.77 -9.55 -4.15
CA ALA A 106 -2.66 -9.87 -5.57
C ALA A 106 -2.23 -11.33 -5.80
N LYS A 107 -1.58 -11.95 -4.80
CA LYS A 107 -1.27 -13.38 -4.76
C LYS A 107 -2.27 -14.09 -3.84
N LYS A 108 -2.38 -15.43 -3.96
CA LYS A 108 -3.17 -16.28 -3.04
C LYS A 108 -2.51 -16.44 -1.66
N ASP A 109 -1.91 -15.37 -1.16
CA ASP A 109 -1.25 -15.32 0.13
C ASP A 109 -2.08 -14.43 1.06
N LEU A 110 -2.60 -15.04 2.13
CA LEU A 110 -3.49 -14.42 3.10
C LEU A 110 -2.74 -13.90 4.33
N GLU A 111 -1.45 -14.21 4.48
CA GLU A 111 -0.66 -13.67 5.57
C GLU A 111 -0.32 -12.20 5.32
N PHE A 112 -0.38 -11.37 6.35
CA PHE A 112 -0.06 -9.97 6.25
C PHE A 112 0.65 -9.51 7.51
N TYR A 113 1.83 -8.91 7.32
CA TYR A 113 2.66 -8.36 8.37
C TYR A 113 3.03 -6.94 7.95
N VAL A 114 2.90 -6.00 8.86
CA VAL A 114 3.40 -4.63 8.68
C VAL A 114 4.87 -4.59 9.02
#